data_AF-A0A3D5FFW6-F1
#
_entry.id   AF-A0A3D5FFW6-F1
#
_cell.length_a   1.000
_cell.length_b   1.000
_cell.length_c   1.000
_cell.angle_alpha   90.00
_cell.angle_beta   90.00
_cell.angle_gamma   90.00
#
_symmetry.space_group_name_H-M   'P 1'
#
loop_
_entity.id
_entity.type
_entity.pdbx_description
1 polymer ?
#
loop_
_entity_poly.entity_id
_entity_poly.type
_entity_poly.pdbx_seq_one_letter_code
_entity_poly.pdbx_strand_id
1 'polypeptide(L)'
;MMPEPRNRHYTKTEAAVPWWIWVLLLHAFAVYMLYYGIYKGGWGGSTADQIIPLSLAHENNFAVWWAGVCLLIPGLLFFMLGARDALAIRDRVMWISLALVVLGLSLDEVGSLHERVSLIGGWWALLPFGVIGSAVFGYGIVRMLRQHGSRGSGLLVMISLGLFFSVAALEELESIHFFAKPWRGWRLIAEEVIELGAESLLILAAVLQISTLTGQSLNRISILVMPKNVRAFDTLVFVALLGHVATAVLLIPEDRSWGGGNPEIWYPMAVFLLVAFHFLHVPVGFERRFVERVLVASAFVLLSMGQTYNFGEYLVAWFPNIMEASFYENWFTRTSVTLLPVVLIAAFTVSWKTLLLHLLASVALLVLLSEGSLYFETYYLFSGIVACIAYRLLVTGKTSARDGI
;
A
#
# COMPACT_ATOMS: atom_id res chain seq x y z
N MET A 1 -6.18 38.02 -0.39
CA MET A 1 -6.72 36.65 -0.50
C MET A 1 -7.76 36.66 -1.62
N MET A 2 -7.45 36.09 -2.79
CA MET A 2 -8.48 35.89 -3.80
C MET A 2 -9.32 34.68 -3.38
N PRO A 3 -10.66 34.76 -3.40
CA PRO A 3 -11.51 33.60 -3.12
C PRO A 3 -11.27 32.56 -4.22
N GLU A 4 -10.94 31.32 -3.81
CA GLU A 4 -10.90 30.19 -4.73
C GLU A 4 -12.22 30.11 -5.52
N PRO A 5 -12.16 29.75 -6.82
CA PRO A 5 -13.37 29.57 -7.62
C PRO A 5 -14.27 28.57 -6.92
N ARG A 6 -15.51 28.98 -6.62
CA ARG A 6 -16.55 28.16 -5.99
C ARG A 6 -16.63 26.82 -6.73
N ASN A 7 -16.14 25.77 -6.07
CA ASN A 7 -16.25 24.40 -6.53
C ASN A 7 -17.70 24.15 -6.93
N ARG A 8 -17.91 23.82 -8.22
CA ARG A 8 -19.19 23.32 -8.72
C ARG A 8 -19.71 22.28 -7.73
N HIS A 9 -20.96 22.46 -7.31
CA HIS A 9 -21.68 21.56 -6.44
C HIS A 9 -21.37 20.11 -6.83
N TYR A 10 -20.53 19.44 -6.04
CA TYR A 10 -20.65 18.01 -5.87
C TYR A 10 -22.06 17.83 -5.31
N THR A 11 -22.95 17.36 -6.17
CA THR A 11 -24.29 16.90 -5.78
C THR A 11 -24.10 16.04 -4.54
N LYS A 12 -24.91 16.28 -3.51
CA LYS A 12 -24.96 15.49 -2.28
C LYS A 12 -25.13 14.03 -2.69
N THR A 13 -24.04 13.27 -2.83
CA THR A 13 -24.13 11.85 -3.01
C THR A 13 -24.58 11.28 -1.67
N GLU A 14 -25.74 10.64 -1.75
CA GLU A 14 -26.40 9.91 -0.69
C GLU A 14 -25.43 8.90 -0.05
N ALA A 15 -25.47 8.83 1.28
CA ALA A 15 -24.89 7.80 2.14
C ALA A 15 -23.58 7.13 1.65
N ALA A 16 -22.50 7.90 1.48
CA ALA A 16 -21.17 7.28 1.43
C ALA A 16 -20.87 6.64 2.80
N VAL A 17 -20.52 5.35 2.81
CA VAL A 17 -20.07 4.65 4.02
C VAL A 17 -18.82 5.37 4.56
N PRO A 18 -18.83 5.87 5.80
CA PRO A 18 -17.68 6.53 6.39
C PRO A 18 -16.44 5.63 6.35
N TRP A 19 -15.28 6.24 6.08
CA TRP A 19 -14.06 5.48 5.84
C TRP A 19 -13.65 4.60 7.03
N TRP A 20 -13.86 5.11 8.23
CA TRP A 20 -13.49 4.42 9.47
C TRP A 20 -14.32 3.15 9.68
N ILE A 21 -15.54 3.04 9.14
CA ILE A 21 -16.35 1.83 9.28
C ILE A 21 -15.66 0.68 8.56
N TRP A 22 -15.32 0.86 7.28
CA TRP A 22 -14.73 -0.25 6.51
C TRP A 22 -13.30 -0.57 6.94
N VAL A 23 -12.51 0.44 7.35
CA VAL A 23 -11.18 0.21 7.96
C VAL A 23 -11.32 -0.63 9.24
N LEU A 24 -12.18 -0.22 10.18
CA LEU A 24 -12.38 -0.98 11.43
C LEU A 24 -12.97 -2.38 11.19
N LEU A 25 -13.83 -2.55 10.19
CA LEU A 25 -14.34 -3.87 9.82
C LEU A 25 -13.24 -4.79 9.30
N LEU A 26 -12.33 -4.28 8.47
CA LEU A 26 -11.17 -5.05 8.00
C LEU A 26 -10.19 -5.34 9.14
N HIS A 27 -9.98 -4.40 10.07
CA HIS A 27 -9.13 -4.62 11.25
C HIS A 27 -9.74 -5.69 12.15
N ALA A 28 -11.04 -5.58 12.44
CA ALA A 28 -11.75 -6.56 13.24
C ALA A 28 -11.75 -7.94 12.58
N PHE A 29 -11.85 -8.00 11.25
CA PHE A 29 -11.73 -9.24 10.50
C PHE A 29 -10.32 -9.84 10.63
N ALA A 30 -9.26 -9.07 10.42
CA ALA A 30 -7.88 -9.53 10.56
C ALA A 30 -7.61 -10.09 11.98
N VAL A 31 -7.94 -9.31 13.02
CA VAL A 31 -7.79 -9.72 14.43
C VAL A 31 -8.64 -10.95 14.76
N TYR A 32 -9.88 -11.01 14.26
CA TYR A 32 -10.75 -12.17 14.47
C TYR A 32 -10.17 -13.43 13.82
N MET A 33 -9.67 -13.32 12.59
CA MET A 33 -9.04 -14.43 11.88
C MET A 33 -7.79 -14.93 12.60
N LEU A 34 -6.96 -14.02 13.10
CA LEU A 34 -5.80 -14.34 13.94
C LEU A 34 -6.22 -15.07 15.22
N TYR A 35 -7.18 -14.51 15.97
CA TYR A 35 -7.73 -15.14 17.18
C TYR A 35 -8.27 -16.55 16.91
N TYR A 36 -9.06 -16.68 15.83
CA TYR A 36 -9.65 -17.95 15.44
C TYR A 36 -8.56 -18.97 15.08
N GLY A 37 -7.53 -18.54 14.34
CA GLY A 37 -6.36 -19.35 14.01
C GLY A 37 -5.63 -19.87 15.25
N ILE A 38 -5.31 -18.98 16.19
CA ILE A 38 -4.57 -19.32 17.42
C ILE A 38 -5.35 -20.29 18.31
N TYR A 39 -6.66 -20.07 18.52
CA TYR A 39 -7.40 -20.71 19.63
C TYR A 39 -8.45 -21.74 19.22
N LYS A 40 -8.97 -21.70 17.99
CA LYS A 40 -10.08 -22.57 17.59
C LYS A 40 -9.68 -23.78 16.77
N GLY A 41 -8.46 -23.83 16.21
CA GLY A 41 -7.83 -25.06 15.68
C GLY A 41 -8.72 -25.93 14.78
N GLY A 42 -9.70 -25.33 14.10
CA GLY A 42 -10.80 -26.05 13.43
C GLY A 42 -10.47 -26.52 12.02
N TRP A 43 -9.19 -26.60 11.67
CA TRP A 43 -8.73 -26.91 10.31
C TRP A 43 -7.51 -27.83 10.46
N GLY A 44 -7.71 -29.13 10.20
CA GLY A 44 -6.69 -30.16 10.37
C GLY A 44 -5.56 -30.04 9.35
N GLY A 45 -4.35 -30.45 9.75
CA GLY A 45 -3.09 -30.39 9.00
C GLY A 45 -2.27 -29.13 9.34
N SER A 46 -1.02 -29.32 9.79
CA SER A 46 -0.02 -28.30 10.23
C SER A 46 -0.57 -26.88 10.42
N THR A 47 -1.17 -26.62 11.59
CA THR A 47 -1.89 -25.40 11.97
C THR A 47 -1.10 -24.10 11.79
N ALA A 48 0.23 -24.19 11.68
CA ALA A 48 1.10 -23.06 11.36
C ALA A 48 0.86 -22.54 9.93
N ASP A 49 0.83 -23.42 8.92
CA ASP A 49 0.83 -23.04 7.49
C ASP A 49 -0.41 -22.23 7.06
N GLN A 50 -1.50 -22.35 7.83
CA GLN A 50 -2.78 -21.70 7.56
C GLN A 50 -3.00 -20.40 8.34
N ILE A 51 -2.25 -20.17 9.43
CA ILE A 51 -2.26 -18.90 10.20
C ILE A 51 -1.28 -17.90 9.58
N ILE A 52 -0.18 -18.39 8.99
CA ILE A 52 0.83 -17.59 8.26
C ILE A 52 0.21 -16.53 7.34
N PRO A 53 -0.82 -16.80 6.52
CA PRO A 53 -1.38 -15.78 5.64
C PRO A 53 -2.14 -14.64 6.35
N LEU A 54 -2.42 -14.74 7.66
CA LEU A 54 -3.34 -13.85 8.38
C LEU A 54 -2.72 -13.24 9.65
N SER A 55 -1.43 -13.44 9.89
CA SER A 55 -0.71 -12.94 11.06
C SER A 55 0.44 -12.05 10.63
N LEU A 56 0.67 -10.93 11.31
CA LEU A 56 1.86 -10.09 11.09
C LEU A 56 3.18 -10.79 11.46
N ALA A 57 3.13 -11.93 12.14
CA ALA A 57 4.33 -12.70 12.53
C ALA A 57 5.11 -13.30 11.35
N HIS A 58 4.55 -13.27 10.13
CA HIS A 58 5.24 -13.67 8.90
C HIS A 58 5.10 -12.56 7.89
N GLU A 59 6.08 -12.45 7.01
CA GLU A 59 6.11 -11.41 6.00
C GLU A 59 5.52 -11.95 4.67
N ASN A 60 5.06 -11.06 3.78
CA ASN A 60 4.37 -11.42 2.51
C ASN A 60 3.01 -12.13 2.65
N ASN A 61 2.12 -11.58 3.48
CA ASN A 61 0.74 -12.05 3.61
C ASN A 61 -0.31 -10.92 3.60
N PHE A 62 -1.56 -11.21 4.00
CA PHE A 62 -2.66 -10.24 3.98
C PHE A 62 -2.56 -9.27 5.11
N ALA A 63 -2.18 -9.72 6.29
CA ALA A 63 -2.00 -8.83 7.42
C ALA A 63 -0.94 -7.78 7.05
N VAL A 64 0.20 -8.22 6.51
CA VAL A 64 1.30 -7.35 6.04
C VAL A 64 0.90 -6.47 4.87
N TRP A 65 0.18 -7.01 3.88
CA TRP A 65 -0.36 -6.20 2.78
C TRP A 65 -1.28 -5.11 3.31
N TRP A 66 -2.20 -5.49 4.20
CA TRP A 66 -3.21 -4.60 4.74
C TRP A 66 -2.58 -3.52 5.63
N ALA A 67 -1.64 -3.90 6.49
CA ALA A 67 -0.82 -2.99 7.29
C ALA A 67 -0.02 -2.03 6.39
N GLY A 68 0.67 -2.57 5.39
CA GLY A 68 1.35 -1.81 4.35
C GLY A 68 0.44 -0.81 3.63
N VAL A 69 -0.81 -1.18 3.34
CA VAL A 69 -1.84 -0.29 2.76
C VAL A 69 -2.28 0.79 3.75
N CYS A 70 -2.51 0.40 5.01
CA CYS A 70 -2.90 1.29 6.08
C CYS A 70 -1.82 2.32 6.44
N LEU A 71 -0.55 2.04 6.17
CA LEU A 71 0.56 2.98 6.18
C LEU A 71 0.68 3.77 4.87
N LEU A 72 0.47 3.13 3.72
CA LEU A 72 0.53 3.79 2.40
C LEU A 72 -0.49 4.93 2.29
N ILE A 73 -1.74 4.71 2.72
CA ILE A 73 -2.83 5.70 2.66
C ILE A 73 -2.44 7.03 3.35
N PRO A 74 -2.10 7.07 4.66
CA PRO A 74 -1.72 8.31 5.31
C PRO A 74 -0.43 8.90 4.73
N GLY A 75 0.54 8.08 4.31
CA GLY A 75 1.75 8.56 3.61
C GLY A 75 1.42 9.34 2.33
N LEU A 76 0.52 8.80 1.51
CA LEU A 76 0.03 9.46 0.30
C LEU A 76 -0.83 10.69 0.61
N LEU A 77 -1.66 10.66 1.66
CA LEU A 77 -2.46 11.82 2.09
C LEU A 77 -1.56 12.96 2.59
N PHE A 78 -0.51 12.67 3.36
CA PHE A 78 0.50 13.66 3.74
C PHE A 78 1.25 14.18 2.52
N PHE A 79 1.63 13.31 1.57
CA PHE A 79 2.24 13.76 0.32
C PHE A 79 1.34 14.72 -0.45
N MET A 80 0.03 14.40 -0.56
CA MET A 80 -0.97 15.28 -1.17
C MET A 80 -1.07 16.63 -0.49
N LEU A 81 -0.97 16.69 0.84
CA LEU A 81 -0.96 17.95 1.59
C LEU A 81 0.29 18.76 1.26
N GLY A 82 1.48 18.13 1.22
CA GLY A 82 2.75 18.78 0.89
C GLY A 82 2.89 19.21 -0.57
N ALA A 83 2.20 18.52 -1.48
CA ALA A 83 2.18 18.82 -2.92
C ALA A 83 1.24 20.00 -3.30
N ARG A 84 0.62 20.68 -2.32
CA ARG A 84 -0.20 21.87 -2.57
C ARG A 84 0.69 23.10 -2.75
N ASP A 85 0.65 23.69 -3.94
CA ASP A 85 1.47 24.87 -4.27
C ASP A 85 1.09 26.13 -3.47
N ALA A 86 -0.14 26.20 -2.97
CA ALA A 86 -0.63 27.32 -2.16
C ALA A 86 -0.04 27.37 -0.73
N LEU A 87 0.64 26.30 -0.29
CA LEU A 87 1.25 26.26 1.05
C LEU A 87 2.63 26.91 1.04
N ALA A 88 2.97 27.58 2.14
CA ALA A 88 4.32 28.06 2.37
C ALA A 88 5.32 26.89 2.29
N ILE A 89 6.50 27.13 1.71
CA ILE A 89 7.52 26.08 1.47
C ILE A 89 7.79 25.24 2.72
N ARG A 90 7.86 25.91 3.87
CA ARG A 90 8.19 25.24 5.11
C ARG A 90 7.09 24.26 5.57
N ASP A 91 5.83 24.57 5.30
CA ASP A 91 4.68 23.69 5.60
C ASP A 91 4.59 22.54 4.61
N ARG A 92 4.97 22.79 3.35
CA ARG A 92 5.13 21.72 2.36
C ARG A 92 6.17 20.69 2.82
N VAL A 93 7.35 21.17 3.24
CA VAL A 93 8.42 20.29 3.75
C VAL A 93 7.93 19.49 4.96
N MET A 94 7.16 20.09 5.88
CA MET A 94 6.55 19.37 7.01
C MET A 94 5.79 18.13 6.57
N TRP A 95 4.86 18.29 5.62
CA TRP A 95 4.00 17.23 5.13
C TRP A 95 4.78 16.20 4.31
N ILE A 96 5.73 16.64 3.50
CA ILE A 96 6.61 15.74 2.75
C ILE A 96 7.50 14.92 3.69
N SER A 97 8.05 15.51 4.76
CA SER A 97 8.82 14.78 5.76
C SER A 97 8.01 13.67 6.43
N LEU A 98 6.77 13.96 6.84
CA LEU A 98 5.88 12.94 7.41
C LEU A 98 5.50 11.87 6.38
N ALA A 99 5.23 12.29 5.13
CA ALA A 99 4.94 11.36 4.05
C ALA A 99 6.11 10.40 3.80
N LEU A 100 7.34 10.90 3.74
CA LEU A 100 8.53 10.07 3.51
C LEU A 100 8.72 9.03 4.62
N VAL A 101 8.53 9.41 5.89
CA VAL A 101 8.65 8.48 7.01
C VAL A 101 7.56 7.40 6.93
N VAL A 102 6.30 7.80 6.74
CA VAL A 102 5.18 6.85 6.72
C VAL A 102 5.20 5.95 5.47
N LEU A 103 5.61 6.47 4.31
CA LEU A 103 5.84 5.65 3.12
C LEU A 103 7.05 4.71 3.30
N GLY A 104 8.07 5.15 4.04
CA GLY A 104 9.20 4.31 4.44
C GLY A 104 8.74 3.14 5.32
N LEU A 105 7.88 3.39 6.30
CA LEU A 105 7.29 2.34 7.13
C LEU A 105 6.42 1.39 6.30
N SER A 106 5.61 1.89 5.37
CA SER A 106 4.83 1.06 4.44
C SER A 106 5.73 0.16 3.58
N LEU A 107 6.87 0.67 3.13
CA LEU A 107 7.86 -0.09 2.38
C LEU A 107 8.58 -1.12 3.25
N ASP A 108 8.90 -0.76 4.49
CA ASP A 108 9.54 -1.65 5.45
C ASP A 108 8.61 -2.81 5.82
N GLU A 109 7.34 -2.54 6.10
CA GLU A 109 6.32 -3.55 6.39
C GLU A 109 6.22 -4.61 5.29
N VAL A 110 6.16 -4.17 4.02
CA VAL A 110 6.04 -5.10 2.88
C VAL A 110 7.38 -5.73 2.50
N GLY A 111 8.46 -4.97 2.66
CA GLY A 111 9.78 -5.29 2.10
C GLY A 111 10.76 -5.89 3.09
N SER A 112 10.46 -5.84 4.39
CA SER A 112 11.35 -6.22 5.48
C SER A 112 12.72 -5.56 5.39
N LEU A 113 12.74 -4.24 5.19
CA LEU A 113 14.00 -3.54 4.95
C LEU A 113 14.89 -3.58 6.19
N HIS A 114 14.30 -3.44 7.38
CA HIS A 114 15.07 -3.42 8.61
C HIS A 114 15.70 -4.79 8.92
N GLU A 115 15.01 -5.90 8.66
CA GLU A 115 15.61 -7.22 8.81
C GLU A 115 16.77 -7.40 7.83
N ARG A 116 16.56 -7.05 6.56
CA ARG A 116 17.58 -7.15 5.50
C ARG A 116 18.83 -6.33 5.80
N VAL A 117 18.66 -5.09 6.26
CA VAL A 117 19.80 -4.25 6.67
C VAL A 117 20.48 -4.82 7.91
N SER A 118 19.72 -5.40 8.85
CA SER A 118 20.27 -6.04 10.04
C SER A 118 21.08 -7.29 9.73
N LEU A 119 20.82 -8.02 8.64
CA LEU A 119 21.63 -9.16 8.23
C LEU A 119 23.07 -8.77 7.87
N ILE A 120 23.27 -7.55 7.33
CA ILE A 120 24.59 -7.08 6.87
C ILE A 120 25.49 -6.67 8.04
N GLY A 121 24.92 -6.11 9.12
CA GLY A 121 25.72 -5.53 10.21
C GLY A 121 25.03 -5.45 11.57
N GLY A 122 24.00 -6.28 11.79
CA GLY A 122 23.16 -6.28 12.98
C GLY A 122 22.37 -4.98 13.15
N TRP A 123 21.86 -4.76 14.36
CA TRP A 123 21.14 -3.54 14.75
C TRP A 123 21.92 -2.24 14.51
N TRP A 124 23.26 -2.29 14.51
CA TRP A 124 24.10 -1.13 14.24
C TRP A 124 23.98 -0.64 12.79
N ALA A 125 23.71 -1.53 11.83
CA ALA A 125 23.47 -1.15 10.45
C ALA A 125 22.19 -0.32 10.27
N LEU A 126 21.23 -0.45 11.20
CA LEU A 126 19.99 0.33 11.21
C LEU A 126 20.17 1.74 11.77
N LEU A 127 21.21 1.99 12.56
CA LEU A 127 21.41 3.26 13.26
C LEU A 127 21.41 4.48 12.33
N PRO A 128 22.09 4.50 11.16
CA PRO A 128 22.03 5.65 10.26
C PRO A 128 20.62 5.95 9.76
N PHE A 129 19.85 4.90 9.44
CA PHE A 129 18.46 5.02 8.99
C PHE A 129 17.56 5.51 10.14
N GLY A 130 17.74 4.97 11.35
CA GLY A 130 17.02 5.41 12.54
C GLY A 130 17.29 6.88 12.88
N VAL A 131 18.55 7.34 12.78
CA VAL A 131 18.92 8.74 13.02
C VAL A 131 18.33 9.68 11.97
N ILE A 132 18.47 9.35 10.68
CA ILE A 132 17.93 10.16 9.59
C ILE A 132 16.39 10.19 9.66
N GLY A 133 15.75 9.02 9.82
CA GLY A 133 14.31 8.89 9.96
C GLY A 133 13.78 9.70 11.14
N SER A 134 14.42 9.59 12.31
CA SER A 134 14.08 10.36 13.51
C SER A 134 14.25 11.86 13.32
N ALA A 135 15.30 12.31 12.62
CA ALA A 135 15.52 13.72 12.32
C ALA A 135 14.45 14.29 11.37
N VAL A 136 14.13 13.57 10.30
CA VAL A 136 13.09 13.94 9.32
C VAL A 136 11.72 13.96 9.98
N PHE A 137 11.41 12.92 10.75
CA PHE A 137 10.18 12.81 11.53
C PHE A 137 10.06 13.93 12.57
N GLY A 138 11.10 14.13 13.38
CA GLY A 138 11.15 15.14 14.43
C GLY A 138 10.97 16.55 13.87
N TYR A 139 11.58 16.86 12.73
CA TYR A 139 11.32 18.12 12.03
C TYR A 139 9.82 18.28 11.67
N GLY A 140 9.22 17.25 11.07
CA GLY A 140 7.80 17.24 10.69
C GLY A 140 6.88 17.47 11.88
N ILE A 141 7.06 16.69 12.96
CA ILE A 141 6.21 16.76 14.16
C ILE A 141 6.38 18.05 14.95
N VAL A 142 7.61 18.48 15.22
CA VAL A 142 7.85 19.72 15.98
C VAL A 142 7.15 20.89 15.30
N ARG A 143 7.19 20.92 13.97
CA ARG A 143 6.53 21.96 13.19
C ARG A 143 5.01 21.83 13.23
N MET A 144 4.50 20.61 13.06
CA MET A 144 3.07 20.31 13.08
C MET A 144 2.42 20.67 14.43
N LEU A 145 3.10 20.38 15.54
CA LEU A 145 2.66 20.75 16.90
C LEU A 145 2.73 22.26 17.18
N ARG A 146 3.63 22.99 16.52
CA ARG A 146 3.69 24.45 16.64
C ARG A 146 2.53 25.13 15.91
N GLN A 147 1.96 24.52 14.87
CA GLN A 147 0.81 25.06 14.15
C GLN A 147 -0.51 24.77 14.87
N HIS A 148 -1.21 25.82 15.31
CA HIS A 148 -2.48 25.68 16.05
C HIS A 148 -3.52 24.81 15.34
N GLY A 149 -3.63 24.90 14.01
CA GLY A 149 -4.57 24.11 13.22
C GLY A 149 -4.18 22.65 12.99
N SER A 150 -2.97 22.22 13.38
CA SER A 150 -2.43 20.88 13.12
C SER A 150 -2.04 20.13 14.39
N ARG A 151 -2.17 20.75 15.57
CA ARG A 151 -1.82 20.16 16.87
C ARG A 151 -2.50 18.83 17.14
N GLY A 152 -3.82 18.75 16.90
CA GLY A 152 -4.59 17.53 17.13
C GLY A 152 -4.06 16.37 16.29
N SER A 153 -3.89 16.58 14.99
CA SER A 153 -3.28 15.60 14.10
C SER A 153 -1.85 15.26 14.54
N GLY A 154 -1.05 16.24 15.00
CA GLY A 154 0.33 16.00 15.42
C GLY A 154 0.42 15.12 16.66
N LEU A 155 -0.48 15.32 17.62
CA LEU A 155 -0.61 14.44 18.79
C LEU A 155 -1.00 13.02 18.38
N LEU A 156 -1.94 12.86 17.44
CA LEU A 156 -2.34 11.54 16.93
C LEU A 156 -1.17 10.81 16.25
N VAL A 157 -0.36 11.51 15.45
CA VAL A 157 0.83 10.89 14.84
C VAL A 157 1.85 10.47 15.89
N MET A 158 2.08 11.28 16.93
CA MET A 158 2.98 10.90 18.03
C MET A 158 2.45 9.69 18.82
N ILE A 159 1.15 9.65 19.12
CA ILE A 159 0.54 8.51 19.82
C ILE A 159 0.67 7.26 18.96
N SER A 160 0.34 7.35 17.68
CA SER A 160 0.50 6.24 16.73
C SER A 160 1.92 5.69 16.72
N LEU A 161 2.93 6.54 16.57
CA LEU A 161 4.32 6.06 16.55
C LEU A 161 4.78 5.54 17.91
N GLY A 162 4.29 6.13 19.02
CA GLY A 162 4.50 5.56 20.35
C GLY A 162 3.93 4.15 20.49
N LEU A 163 2.79 3.86 19.84
CA LEU A 163 2.21 2.53 19.79
C LEU A 163 3.07 1.57 18.95
N PHE A 164 3.54 1.97 17.76
CA PHE A 164 4.49 1.15 16.99
C PHE A 164 5.77 0.85 17.77
N PHE A 165 6.37 1.85 18.43
CA PHE A 165 7.53 1.61 19.29
C PHE A 165 7.23 0.68 20.47
N SER A 166 5.99 0.68 20.97
CA SER A 166 5.59 -0.22 22.05
C SER A 166 5.52 -1.69 21.61
N VAL A 167 5.26 -1.94 20.31
CA VAL A 167 5.26 -3.30 19.75
C VAL A 167 6.68 -3.87 19.75
N ALA A 168 7.65 -3.12 19.24
CA ALA A 168 9.06 -3.52 19.33
C ALA A 168 9.51 -3.81 20.78
N ALA A 169 8.98 -3.05 21.76
CA ALA A 169 9.24 -3.34 23.17
C ALA A 169 8.55 -4.64 23.65
N LEU A 170 7.35 -4.96 23.16
CA LEU A 170 6.67 -6.24 23.46
C LEU A 170 7.41 -7.44 22.86
N GLU A 171 7.98 -7.30 21.66
CA GLU A 171 8.82 -8.31 21.02
C GLU A 171 10.12 -8.54 21.81
N GLU A 172 10.79 -7.46 22.23
CA GLU A 172 12.00 -7.56 23.05
C GLU A 172 11.71 -8.27 24.39
N LEU A 173 10.57 -7.96 25.03
CA LEU A 173 10.12 -8.66 26.24
C LEU A 173 9.86 -10.16 25.98
N GLU A 174 9.37 -10.53 24.80
CA GLU A 174 9.23 -11.94 24.44
C GLU A 174 10.59 -12.61 24.23
N SER A 175 11.55 -11.93 23.59
CA SER A 175 12.89 -12.46 23.33
C SER A 175 13.62 -12.85 24.64
N ILE A 176 13.44 -12.07 25.71
CA ILE A 176 13.99 -12.36 27.05
C ILE A 176 13.13 -13.34 27.86
N HIS A 177 12.16 -13.99 27.23
CA HIS A 177 11.29 -15.00 27.82
C HIS A 177 10.45 -14.49 29.01
N PHE A 178 10.10 -13.21 29.01
CA PHE A 178 9.30 -12.59 30.08
C PHE A 178 7.89 -13.20 30.18
N PHE A 179 7.26 -13.49 29.04
CA PHE A 179 5.91 -14.04 28.99
C PHE A 179 5.88 -15.57 29.11
N ALA A 180 5.10 -16.09 30.06
CA ALA A 180 4.84 -17.52 30.15
C ALA A 180 4.05 -18.02 28.92
N LYS A 181 4.27 -19.29 28.52
CA LYS A 181 3.68 -19.92 27.32
C LYS A 181 2.20 -19.59 27.02
N PRO A 182 1.24 -19.66 27.96
CA PRO A 182 -0.17 -19.38 27.65
C PRO A 182 -0.45 -17.92 27.29
N TRP A 183 0.45 -16.99 27.63
CA TRP A 183 0.30 -15.56 27.35
C TRP A 183 0.86 -15.15 25.99
N ARG A 184 1.64 -16.01 25.30
CA ARG A 184 2.22 -15.69 23.99
C ARG A 184 1.15 -15.44 22.93
N GLY A 185 0.07 -16.24 22.91
CA GLY A 185 -1.04 -16.03 21.98
C GLY A 185 -1.80 -14.72 22.23
N TRP A 186 -2.02 -14.36 23.50
CA TRP A 186 -2.65 -13.09 23.86
C TRP A 186 -1.75 -11.89 23.57
N ARG A 187 -0.43 -12.04 23.75
CA ARG A 187 0.57 -11.04 23.36
C ARG A 187 0.50 -10.75 21.87
N LEU A 188 0.50 -11.79 21.02
CA LEU A 188 0.42 -11.63 19.57
C LEU A 188 -0.88 -10.94 19.12
N ILE A 189 -2.02 -11.27 19.74
CA ILE A 189 -3.28 -10.54 19.48
C ILE A 189 -3.17 -9.07 19.92
N ALA A 190 -2.54 -8.81 21.06
CA ALA A 190 -2.37 -7.46 21.56
C ALA A 190 -1.46 -6.63 20.65
N GLU A 191 -0.37 -7.21 20.16
CA GLU A 191 0.53 -6.63 19.15
C GLU A 191 -0.24 -6.20 17.90
N GLU A 192 -0.95 -7.14 17.26
CA GLU A 192 -1.75 -6.89 16.05
C GLU A 192 -2.79 -5.77 16.29
N VAL A 193 -3.47 -5.77 17.44
CA VAL A 193 -4.44 -4.73 17.78
C VAL A 193 -3.77 -3.36 17.99
N ILE A 194 -2.58 -3.34 18.57
CA ILE A 194 -1.81 -2.11 18.81
C ILE A 194 -1.33 -1.52 17.47
N GLU A 195 -0.82 -2.34 16.55
CA GLU A 195 -0.34 -1.91 15.23
C GLU A 195 -1.48 -1.39 14.36
N LEU A 196 -2.53 -2.19 14.17
CA LEU A 196 -3.73 -1.77 13.43
C LEU A 196 -4.39 -0.54 14.05
N GLY A 197 -4.32 -0.42 15.38
CA GLY A 197 -4.74 0.77 16.12
C GLY A 197 -3.86 1.99 15.77
N ALA A 198 -2.54 1.84 15.78
CA ALA A 198 -1.58 2.87 15.43
C ALA A 198 -1.79 3.38 14.00
N GLU A 199 -2.00 2.48 13.05
CA GLU A 199 -2.28 2.84 11.66
C GLU A 199 -3.58 3.61 11.49
N SER A 200 -4.64 3.17 12.18
CA SER A 200 -5.93 3.86 12.20
C SER A 200 -5.78 5.30 12.69
N LEU A 201 -4.91 5.52 13.68
CA LEU A 201 -4.60 6.86 14.19
C LEU A 201 -3.82 7.72 13.19
N LEU A 202 -2.93 7.15 12.35
CA LEU A 202 -2.28 7.88 11.26
C LEU A 202 -3.27 8.30 10.19
N ILE A 203 -4.16 7.39 9.77
CA ILE A 203 -5.23 7.70 8.82
C ILE A 203 -6.11 8.82 9.40
N LEU A 204 -6.53 8.68 10.67
CA LEU A 204 -7.33 9.70 11.34
C LEU A 204 -6.59 11.05 11.43
N ALA A 205 -5.29 11.06 11.71
CA ALA A 205 -4.49 12.27 11.75
C ALA A 205 -4.47 13.00 10.40
N ALA A 206 -4.27 12.27 9.31
CA ALA A 206 -4.31 12.81 7.96
C ALA A 206 -5.71 13.33 7.58
N VAL A 207 -6.76 12.56 7.89
CA VAL A 207 -8.16 12.94 7.67
C VAL A 207 -8.55 14.18 8.47
N LEU A 208 -8.16 14.25 9.74
CA LEU A 208 -8.42 15.40 10.60
C LEU A 208 -7.78 16.66 10.02
N GLN A 209 -6.56 16.55 9.51
CA GLN A 209 -5.90 17.68 8.86
C GLN A 209 -6.64 18.12 7.59
N ILE A 210 -7.06 17.17 6.75
CA ILE A 210 -7.85 17.46 5.55
C ILE A 210 -9.18 18.13 5.93
N SER A 211 -9.83 17.67 7.00
CA SER A 211 -11.06 18.24 7.55
C SER A 211 -10.86 19.69 7.94
N THR A 212 -9.82 19.99 8.73
CA THR A 212 -9.50 21.35 9.16
C THR A 212 -9.23 22.27 7.99
N LEU A 213 -8.54 21.79 6.94
CA LEU A 213 -8.20 22.60 5.77
C LEU A 213 -9.38 22.81 4.80
N THR A 214 -10.30 21.87 4.73
CA THR A 214 -11.40 21.90 3.73
C THR A 214 -12.76 22.27 4.33
N GLY A 215 -12.89 22.27 5.66
CA GLY A 215 -14.16 22.41 6.36
C GLY A 215 -15.11 21.21 6.19
N GLN A 216 -14.66 20.12 5.56
CA GLN A 216 -15.48 18.93 5.37
C GLN A 216 -15.58 18.12 6.67
N SER A 217 -16.76 17.54 6.94
CA SER A 217 -16.94 16.58 8.03
C SER A 217 -16.02 15.36 7.84
N LEU A 218 -15.48 14.83 8.96
CA LEU A 218 -14.65 13.62 8.98
C LEU A 218 -15.30 12.43 8.24
N ASN A 219 -16.63 12.29 8.32
CA ASN A 219 -17.37 11.20 7.68
C ASN A 219 -17.48 11.35 6.16
N ARG A 220 -17.17 12.53 5.61
CA ARG A 220 -17.28 12.84 4.17
C ARG A 220 -15.93 12.93 3.47
N ILE A 221 -14.84 12.86 4.21
CA ILE A 221 -13.50 12.88 3.63
C ILE A 221 -13.23 11.51 3.03
N SER A 222 -12.93 11.51 1.74
CA SER A 222 -12.40 10.32 1.10
C SER A 222 -10.93 10.14 1.49
N ILE A 223 -10.59 8.95 1.95
CA ILE A 223 -9.20 8.52 2.13
C ILE A 223 -8.64 7.86 0.87
N LEU A 224 -9.47 7.65 -0.15
CA LEU A 224 -9.01 7.20 -1.46
C LEU A 224 -8.25 8.37 -2.13
N VAL A 225 -6.97 8.15 -2.37
CA VAL A 225 -6.01 9.19 -2.75
C VAL A 225 -6.22 9.59 -4.21
N MET A 226 -6.64 10.84 -4.46
CA MET A 226 -6.76 11.38 -5.82
C MET A 226 -5.59 12.28 -6.17
N PRO A 227 -4.82 11.99 -7.24
CA PRO A 227 -3.82 12.90 -7.75
C PRO A 227 -4.52 14.11 -8.39
N LYS A 228 -4.78 15.16 -7.59
CA LYS A 228 -5.17 16.48 -8.12
C LYS A 228 -3.97 17.18 -8.76
N ASN A 229 -2.78 16.99 -8.18
CA ASN A 229 -1.51 17.45 -8.74
C ASN A 229 -0.81 16.28 -9.43
N VAL A 230 -1.18 16.04 -10.70
CA VAL A 230 -0.67 14.91 -11.50
C VAL A 230 0.85 14.93 -11.59
N ARG A 231 1.49 16.10 -11.76
CA ARG A 231 2.96 16.21 -11.87
C ARG A 231 3.71 15.75 -10.62
N ALA A 232 3.21 16.11 -9.44
CA ALA A 232 3.83 15.68 -8.19
C ALA A 232 3.74 14.15 -8.02
N PHE A 233 2.59 13.56 -8.37
CA PHE A 233 2.42 12.11 -8.35
C PHE A 233 3.23 11.40 -9.43
N ASP A 234 3.34 11.96 -10.65
CA ASP A 234 4.22 11.43 -11.69
C ASP A 234 5.67 11.36 -11.19
N THR A 235 6.10 12.39 -10.46
CA THR A 235 7.43 12.43 -9.86
C THR A 235 7.58 11.36 -8.78
N LEU A 236 6.59 11.21 -7.90
CA LEU A 236 6.59 10.18 -6.86
C LEU A 236 6.64 8.77 -7.45
N VAL A 237 5.77 8.48 -8.42
CA VAL A 237 5.71 7.18 -9.12
C VAL A 237 7.03 6.91 -9.84
N PHE A 238 7.62 7.91 -10.50
CA PHE A 238 8.91 7.75 -11.16
C PHE A 238 10.05 7.48 -10.18
N VAL A 239 10.14 8.22 -9.08
CA VAL A 239 11.16 7.98 -8.04
C VAL A 239 10.98 6.60 -7.42
N ALA A 240 9.73 6.20 -7.16
CA ALA A 240 9.42 4.87 -6.63
C ALA A 240 9.76 3.75 -7.63
N LEU A 241 9.59 3.97 -8.94
CA LEU A 241 10.05 3.05 -9.98
C LEU A 241 11.58 2.91 -9.96
N LEU A 242 12.32 4.01 -9.84
CA LEU A 242 13.78 3.96 -9.73
C LEU A 242 14.21 3.17 -8.50
N GLY A 243 13.54 3.38 -7.37
CA GLY A 243 13.72 2.59 -6.15
C GLY A 243 13.46 1.11 -6.40
N HIS A 244 12.34 0.76 -7.03
CA HIS A 244 11.99 -0.61 -7.38
C HIS A 244 13.01 -1.29 -8.30
N VAL A 245 13.47 -0.60 -9.34
CA VAL A 245 14.51 -1.13 -10.24
C VAL A 245 15.83 -1.30 -9.48
N ALA A 246 16.20 -0.33 -8.64
CA ALA A 246 17.40 -0.43 -7.82
C ALA A 246 17.31 -1.61 -6.84
N THR A 247 16.17 -1.82 -6.18
CA THR A 247 15.98 -2.97 -5.29
C THR A 247 16.05 -4.29 -6.06
N ALA A 248 15.41 -4.37 -7.24
CA ALA A 248 15.42 -5.59 -8.05
C ALA A 248 16.80 -5.94 -8.62
N VAL A 249 17.66 -4.94 -8.85
CA VAL A 249 19.02 -5.15 -9.41
C VAL A 249 20.07 -5.30 -8.32
N LEU A 250 19.94 -4.60 -7.19
CA LEU A 250 20.97 -4.51 -6.15
C LEU A 250 20.72 -5.41 -4.93
N LEU A 251 19.47 -5.78 -4.63
CA LEU A 251 19.18 -6.71 -3.54
C LEU A 251 19.28 -8.14 -4.08
N ILE A 252 20.34 -8.82 -3.68
CA ILE A 252 20.72 -10.16 -4.14
C ILE A 252 19.64 -11.19 -3.70
N PRO A 253 19.26 -12.14 -4.57
CA PRO A 253 18.20 -13.14 -4.33
C PRO A 253 18.47 -14.17 -3.23
N GLU A 254 19.69 -14.27 -2.71
CA GLU A 254 20.10 -15.34 -1.78
C GLU A 254 19.40 -15.26 -0.40
N ASP A 255 18.85 -14.10 -0.03
CA ASP A 255 18.11 -13.87 1.22
C ASP A 255 16.58 -13.79 1.02
N ARG A 256 16.02 -14.46 0.01
CA ARG A 256 14.57 -14.68 -0.11
C ARG A 256 14.18 -15.92 0.69
N SER A 257 14.32 -15.84 2.01
CA SER A 257 13.83 -16.89 2.90
C SER A 257 12.32 -17.00 2.79
N TRP A 258 11.82 -18.24 2.80
CA TRP A 258 10.39 -18.53 2.82
C TRP A 258 9.75 -17.83 4.02
N GLY A 259 8.83 -16.88 3.78
CA GLY A 259 8.17 -16.09 4.81
C GLY A 259 8.82 -14.73 5.17
N GLY A 260 9.87 -14.31 4.46
CA GLY A 260 10.45 -12.96 4.57
C GLY A 260 9.90 -11.98 3.51
N GLY A 261 9.83 -10.69 3.81
CA GLY A 261 9.18 -9.63 3.05
C GLY A 261 9.93 -9.33 1.76
N ASN A 262 9.27 -8.84 0.73
CA ASN A 262 9.90 -8.61 -0.58
C ASN A 262 9.73 -7.15 -1.03
N PRO A 263 10.82 -6.36 -1.05
CA PRO A 263 10.74 -4.92 -1.36
C PRO A 263 10.35 -4.65 -2.82
N GLU A 264 10.55 -5.61 -3.73
CA GLU A 264 10.18 -5.46 -5.14
C GLU A 264 8.66 -5.43 -5.35
N ILE A 265 7.90 -6.00 -4.43
CA ILE A 265 6.44 -6.06 -4.45
C ILE A 265 5.80 -4.71 -4.10
N TRP A 266 6.44 -3.92 -3.25
CA TRP A 266 5.82 -2.72 -2.68
C TRP A 266 5.40 -1.71 -3.75
N TYR A 267 6.26 -1.46 -4.73
CA TYR A 267 5.97 -0.51 -5.81
C TYR A 267 4.75 -0.90 -6.67
N PRO A 268 4.71 -2.11 -7.29
CA PRO A 268 3.54 -2.51 -8.06
C PRO A 268 2.28 -2.61 -7.20
N MET A 269 2.38 -3.08 -5.94
CA MET A 269 1.28 -3.05 -4.97
C MET A 269 0.70 -1.63 -4.81
N ALA A 270 1.54 -0.65 -4.52
CA ALA A 270 1.13 0.73 -4.27
C ALA A 270 0.53 1.38 -5.52
N VAL A 271 1.11 1.15 -6.68
CA VAL A 271 0.63 1.73 -7.95
C VAL A 271 -0.70 1.12 -8.37
N PHE A 272 -0.88 -0.20 -8.28
CA PHE A 272 -2.18 -0.82 -8.57
C PHE A 272 -3.27 -0.31 -7.64
N LEU A 273 -2.96 -0.08 -6.35
CA LEU A 273 -3.91 0.50 -5.41
C LEU A 273 -4.28 1.96 -5.78
N LEU A 274 -3.30 2.77 -6.18
CA LEU A 274 -3.54 4.13 -6.69
C LEU A 274 -4.46 4.14 -7.91
N VAL A 275 -4.28 3.18 -8.83
CA VAL A 275 -5.16 3.00 -9.99
C VAL A 275 -6.57 2.58 -9.55
N ALA A 276 -6.70 1.64 -8.61
CA ALA A 276 -8.00 1.22 -8.08
C ALA A 276 -8.75 2.42 -7.48
N PHE A 277 -8.08 3.21 -6.64
CA PHE A 277 -8.65 4.41 -6.03
C PHE A 277 -9.16 5.38 -7.09
N HIS A 278 -8.40 5.59 -8.16
CA HIS A 278 -8.82 6.44 -9.27
C HIS A 278 -10.16 6.01 -9.89
N PHE A 279 -10.33 4.73 -10.21
CA PHE A 279 -11.57 4.25 -10.82
C PHE A 279 -12.79 4.43 -9.91
N LEU A 280 -12.60 4.30 -8.59
CA LEU A 280 -13.66 4.53 -7.60
C LEU A 280 -14.07 6.01 -7.47
N HIS A 281 -13.21 6.95 -7.87
CA HIS A 281 -13.42 8.37 -7.63
C HIS A 281 -13.95 9.20 -8.81
N VAL A 282 -13.90 8.68 -10.02
CA VAL A 282 -14.35 9.43 -11.20
C VAL A 282 -15.90 9.50 -11.19
N PRO A 283 -16.54 10.69 -11.11
CA PRO A 283 -18.00 10.80 -11.08
C PRO A 283 -18.64 10.39 -12.42
N VAL A 284 -19.82 9.75 -12.41
CA VAL A 284 -20.56 9.33 -13.63
C VAL A 284 -22.08 9.33 -13.46
N GLY A 285 -22.78 9.49 -14.59
CA GLY A 285 -24.19 9.15 -14.74
C GLY A 285 -24.46 7.64 -14.67
N PHE A 286 -25.73 7.30 -14.39
CA PHE A 286 -26.15 6.09 -13.65
C PHE A 286 -26.01 4.72 -14.37
N GLU A 287 -25.73 3.73 -13.52
CA GLU A 287 -25.82 2.25 -13.63
C GLU A 287 -24.74 1.47 -14.39
N ARG A 288 -24.71 1.44 -15.73
CA ARG A 288 -23.87 0.46 -16.43
C ARG A 288 -22.36 0.67 -16.25
N ARG A 289 -21.94 1.93 -16.22
CA ARG A 289 -20.52 2.32 -16.02
C ARG A 289 -20.06 2.22 -14.56
N PHE A 290 -20.97 2.07 -13.60
CA PHE A 290 -20.61 1.94 -12.19
C PHE A 290 -20.12 0.52 -11.89
N VAL A 291 -20.88 -0.50 -12.32
CA VAL A 291 -20.52 -1.93 -12.13
C VAL A 291 -19.17 -2.23 -12.78
N GLU A 292 -18.96 -1.80 -14.02
CA GLU A 292 -17.69 -1.97 -14.73
C GLU A 292 -16.50 -1.41 -13.95
N ARG A 293 -16.64 -0.23 -13.32
CA ARG A 293 -15.55 0.40 -12.58
C ARG A 293 -15.29 -0.23 -11.23
N VAL A 294 -16.34 -0.67 -10.53
CA VAL A 294 -16.17 -1.43 -9.29
C VAL A 294 -15.44 -2.73 -9.61
N LEU A 295 -15.81 -3.42 -10.70
CA LEU A 295 -15.09 -4.62 -11.14
C LEU A 295 -13.63 -4.34 -11.47
N VAL A 296 -13.34 -3.27 -12.23
CA VAL A 296 -11.96 -2.86 -12.55
C VAL A 296 -11.19 -2.50 -11.28
N ALA A 297 -11.76 -1.68 -10.39
CA ALA A 297 -11.13 -1.30 -9.13
C ALA A 297 -10.84 -2.53 -8.25
N SER A 298 -11.80 -3.44 -8.12
CA SER A 298 -11.63 -4.71 -7.41
C SER A 298 -10.53 -5.56 -8.05
N ALA A 299 -10.43 -5.62 -9.38
CA ALA A 299 -9.33 -6.31 -10.05
C ALA A 299 -7.97 -5.70 -9.70
N PHE A 300 -7.86 -4.36 -9.65
CA PHE A 300 -6.62 -3.69 -9.23
C PHE A 300 -6.29 -3.89 -7.75
N VAL A 301 -7.29 -3.95 -6.86
CA VAL A 301 -7.07 -4.33 -5.46
C VAL A 301 -6.57 -5.76 -5.36
N LEU A 302 -7.19 -6.70 -6.09
CA LEU A 302 -6.75 -8.09 -6.14
C LEU A 302 -5.35 -8.25 -6.72
N LEU A 303 -4.98 -7.45 -7.72
CA LEU A 303 -3.62 -7.43 -8.27
C LEU A 303 -2.63 -6.85 -7.26
N SER A 304 -2.99 -5.79 -6.54
CA SER A 304 -2.18 -5.22 -5.47
C SER A 304 -1.93 -6.24 -4.35
N MET A 305 -3.00 -6.88 -3.87
CA MET A 305 -2.93 -8.01 -2.93
C MET A 305 -2.09 -9.15 -3.50
N GLY A 306 -2.32 -9.52 -4.76
CA GLY A 306 -1.62 -10.59 -5.45
C GLY A 306 -0.15 -10.30 -5.76
N GLN A 307 0.34 -9.08 -5.50
CA GLN A 307 1.78 -8.83 -5.51
C GLN A 307 2.42 -9.33 -4.23
N THR A 308 1.88 -8.99 -3.05
CA THR A 308 2.37 -9.45 -1.73
C THR A 308 2.08 -10.91 -1.48
N TYR A 309 0.97 -11.38 -2.03
CA TYR A 309 0.58 -12.76 -2.01
C TYR A 309 1.21 -13.54 -3.16
N ASN A 310 1.77 -14.70 -2.86
CA ASN A 310 1.79 -15.79 -3.83
C ASN A 310 0.35 -16.34 -3.96
N PHE A 311 -0.59 -15.50 -4.41
CA PHE A 311 -2.05 -15.68 -4.27
C PHE A 311 -2.52 -17.01 -4.86
N GLY A 312 -1.82 -17.50 -5.87
CA GLY A 312 -2.02 -18.82 -6.44
C GLY A 312 -1.82 -19.97 -5.45
N GLU A 313 -0.78 -19.91 -4.61
CA GLU A 313 -0.48 -20.96 -3.62
C GLU A 313 -1.55 -21.03 -2.54
N TYR A 314 -2.03 -19.88 -2.04
CA TYR A 314 -3.11 -19.85 -1.05
C TYR A 314 -4.48 -20.14 -1.64
N LEU A 315 -4.77 -19.72 -2.87
CA LEU A 315 -5.99 -20.14 -3.53
C LEU A 315 -6.02 -21.65 -3.77
N VAL A 316 -4.87 -22.25 -4.09
CA VAL A 316 -4.74 -23.72 -4.16
C VAL A 316 -4.89 -24.33 -2.77
N ALA A 317 -4.32 -23.73 -1.71
CA ALA A 317 -4.49 -24.21 -0.35
C ALA A 317 -5.94 -24.10 0.16
N TRP A 318 -6.66 -23.03 -0.18
CA TRP A 318 -8.05 -22.77 0.22
C TRP A 318 -9.06 -23.50 -0.67
N PHE A 319 -8.72 -23.74 -1.94
CA PHE A 319 -9.57 -24.43 -2.92
C PHE A 319 -8.82 -25.55 -3.66
N PRO A 320 -8.28 -26.56 -2.94
CA PRO A 320 -7.42 -27.59 -3.54
C PRO A 320 -8.15 -28.47 -4.56
N ASN A 321 -9.49 -28.48 -4.52
CA ASN A 321 -10.33 -29.23 -5.45
C ASN A 321 -10.68 -28.44 -6.73
N ILE A 322 -10.32 -27.15 -6.80
CA ILE A 322 -10.68 -26.26 -7.91
C ILE A 322 -9.45 -25.95 -8.77
N MET A 323 -8.26 -25.85 -8.18
CA MET A 323 -7.03 -25.47 -8.88
C MET A 323 -5.84 -26.32 -8.43
N GLU A 324 -5.06 -26.79 -9.41
CA GLU A 324 -3.77 -27.45 -9.17
C GLU A 324 -2.66 -26.43 -8.96
N ALA A 325 -1.68 -26.73 -8.09
CA ALA A 325 -0.51 -25.88 -7.86
C ALA A 325 0.27 -25.56 -9.16
N SER A 326 0.35 -26.54 -10.06
CA SER A 326 0.96 -26.43 -11.39
C SER A 326 0.38 -25.32 -12.26
N PHE A 327 -0.89 -24.95 -12.06
CA PHE A 327 -1.58 -23.92 -12.84
C PHE A 327 -1.02 -22.50 -12.57
N TYR A 328 -0.59 -22.24 -11.33
CA TYR A 328 -0.03 -20.96 -10.90
C TYR A 328 1.49 -20.89 -10.96
N GLU A 329 2.16 -22.03 -10.91
CA GLU A 329 3.59 -22.11 -11.22
C GLU A 329 3.88 -21.80 -12.69
N ASN A 330 2.86 -21.93 -13.57
CA ASN A 330 2.99 -21.58 -14.98
C ASN A 330 3.18 -20.07 -15.18
N TRP A 331 4.36 -19.71 -15.67
CA TRP A 331 4.75 -18.36 -16.09
C TRP A 331 3.70 -17.66 -16.94
N PHE A 332 3.12 -18.37 -17.90
CA PHE A 332 2.14 -17.80 -18.82
C PHE A 332 0.93 -17.26 -18.05
N THR A 333 0.48 -17.97 -17.01
CA THR A 333 -0.61 -17.54 -16.13
C THR A 333 -0.22 -16.30 -15.35
N ARG A 334 0.95 -16.29 -14.69
CA ARG A 334 1.42 -15.13 -13.90
C ARG A 334 1.59 -13.87 -14.76
N THR A 335 2.20 -14.02 -15.93
CA THR A 335 2.38 -12.93 -16.90
C THR A 335 1.05 -12.43 -17.45
N SER A 336 0.13 -13.33 -17.82
CA SER A 336 -1.17 -12.95 -18.36
C SER A 336 -2.01 -12.20 -17.32
N VAL A 337 -1.98 -12.63 -16.06
CA VAL A 337 -2.61 -11.92 -14.94
C VAL A 337 -1.96 -10.56 -14.72
N THR A 338 -0.63 -10.46 -14.84
CA THR A 338 0.10 -9.20 -14.66
C THR A 338 -0.15 -8.23 -15.83
N LEU A 339 -0.44 -8.71 -17.04
CA LEU A 339 -0.81 -7.88 -18.19
C LEU A 339 -2.28 -7.46 -18.22
N LEU A 340 -3.16 -8.20 -17.53
CA LEU A 340 -4.58 -7.88 -17.37
C LEU A 340 -4.83 -6.41 -16.98
N PRO A 341 -4.13 -5.77 -16.02
CA PRO A 341 -4.34 -4.36 -15.70
C PRO A 341 -4.08 -3.40 -16.86
N VAL A 342 -3.10 -3.67 -17.73
CA VAL A 342 -2.83 -2.85 -18.93
C VAL A 342 -4.00 -2.97 -19.91
N VAL A 343 -4.48 -4.20 -20.14
CA VAL A 343 -5.63 -4.46 -21.00
C VAL A 343 -6.90 -3.81 -20.45
N LEU A 344 -7.15 -3.95 -19.15
CA LEU A 344 -8.29 -3.35 -18.46
C LEU A 344 -8.24 -1.83 -18.53
N ILE A 345 -7.12 -1.17 -18.23
CA ILE A 345 -7.07 0.30 -18.34
C ILE A 345 -7.25 0.73 -19.78
N ALA A 346 -6.58 0.06 -20.71
CA ALA A 346 -6.58 0.47 -22.10
C ALA A 346 -7.96 0.35 -22.75
N ALA A 347 -8.71 -0.71 -22.44
CA ALA A 347 -10.08 -0.90 -22.90
C ALA A 347 -11.01 0.28 -22.53
N PHE A 348 -10.71 1.01 -21.45
CA PHE A 348 -11.54 2.11 -20.95
C PHE A 348 -10.96 3.51 -21.24
N THR A 349 -9.68 3.65 -21.59
CA THR A 349 -8.99 4.95 -21.54
C THR A 349 -8.21 5.35 -22.77
N VAL A 350 -7.80 4.44 -23.65
CA VAL A 350 -6.94 4.77 -24.80
C VAL A 350 -7.38 4.12 -26.11
N SER A 351 -6.88 4.66 -27.23
CA SER A 351 -7.14 4.11 -28.56
C SER A 351 -6.52 2.70 -28.73
N TRP A 352 -7.10 1.88 -29.61
CA TRP A 352 -6.58 0.54 -29.94
C TRP A 352 -5.10 0.56 -30.38
N LYS A 353 -4.67 1.60 -31.10
CA LYS A 353 -3.26 1.77 -31.52
C LYS A 353 -2.33 1.92 -30.32
N THR A 354 -2.72 2.76 -29.36
CA THR A 354 -1.96 2.99 -28.12
C THR A 354 -1.89 1.70 -27.29
N LEU A 355 -2.99 0.97 -27.18
CA LEU A 355 -3.05 -0.33 -26.50
C LEU A 355 -2.07 -1.33 -27.13
N LEU A 356 -2.13 -1.49 -28.45
CA LEU A 356 -1.28 -2.44 -29.18
C LEU A 356 0.20 -2.14 -28.98
N LEU A 357 0.59 -0.86 -28.97
CA LEU A 357 1.98 -0.46 -28.73
C LEU A 357 2.47 -0.83 -27.33
N HIS A 358 1.67 -0.57 -26.29
CA HIS A 358 2.05 -0.91 -24.91
C HIS A 358 2.08 -2.42 -24.69
N LEU A 359 1.15 -3.15 -25.31
CA LEU A 359 1.10 -4.61 -25.23
C LEU A 359 2.30 -5.23 -25.95
N LEU A 360 2.66 -4.75 -27.15
CA LEU A 360 3.86 -5.17 -27.87
C LEU A 360 5.14 -4.84 -27.10
N ALA A 361 5.23 -3.65 -26.50
CA ALA A 361 6.38 -3.27 -25.68
C ALA A 361 6.51 -4.16 -24.44
N SER A 362 5.40 -4.49 -23.78
CA SER A 362 5.39 -5.37 -22.61
C SER A 362 5.74 -6.82 -23.00
N VAL A 363 5.22 -7.32 -24.12
CA VAL A 363 5.56 -8.65 -24.65
C VAL A 363 7.03 -8.73 -25.07
N ALA A 364 7.55 -7.71 -25.77
CA ALA A 364 8.96 -7.65 -26.16
C ALA A 364 9.87 -7.62 -24.93
N LEU A 365 9.52 -6.84 -23.92
CA LEU A 365 10.24 -6.80 -22.65
C LEU A 365 10.20 -8.15 -21.93
N LEU A 366 9.05 -8.81 -21.91
CA LEU A 366 8.91 -10.15 -21.33
C LEU A 366 9.81 -11.18 -22.04
N VAL A 367 9.85 -11.15 -23.37
CA VAL A 367 10.71 -12.04 -24.16
C VAL A 367 12.18 -11.76 -23.85
N LEU A 368 12.60 -10.49 -23.81
CA LEU A 368 13.97 -10.11 -23.47
C LEU A 368 14.36 -10.52 -22.04
N LEU A 369 13.43 -10.40 -21.10
CA LEU A 369 13.63 -10.78 -19.71
C LEU A 369 13.60 -12.31 -19.52
N SER A 370 12.96 -13.04 -20.44
CA SER A 370 12.83 -14.50 -20.37
C SER A 370 14.09 -15.29 -20.69
N GLU A 371 15.02 -14.69 -21.42
CA GLU A 371 16.30 -15.30 -21.77
C GLU A 371 17.34 -14.98 -20.70
N GLY A 372 17.46 -15.83 -19.68
CA GLY A 372 18.68 -15.92 -18.86
C GLY A 372 18.64 -15.36 -17.43
N SER A 373 17.49 -14.97 -16.88
CA SER A 373 17.36 -14.59 -15.45
C SER A 373 16.59 -15.65 -14.63
N LEU A 374 16.84 -15.71 -13.32
CA LEU A 374 16.06 -16.55 -12.40
C LEU A 374 14.60 -16.06 -12.43
N TYR A 375 13.71 -16.93 -12.93
CA TYR A 375 12.25 -16.79 -13.14
C TYR A 375 11.51 -15.77 -12.25
N PHE A 376 11.87 -15.69 -10.98
CA PHE A 376 11.22 -14.87 -9.97
C PHE A 376 11.59 -13.37 -10.02
N GLU A 377 12.85 -13.03 -10.30
CA GLU A 377 13.33 -11.63 -10.38
C GLU A 377 12.73 -10.91 -11.58
N THR A 378 12.73 -11.63 -12.69
CA THR A 378 12.12 -11.27 -13.96
C THR A 378 10.67 -10.85 -13.79
N TYR A 379 9.94 -11.58 -12.95
CA TYR A 379 8.51 -11.37 -12.71
C TYR A 379 8.24 -10.05 -11.99
N TYR A 380 8.93 -9.75 -10.88
CA TYR A 380 8.67 -8.53 -10.12
C TYR A 380 9.12 -7.28 -10.85
N LEU A 381 10.28 -7.32 -11.51
CA LEU A 381 10.73 -6.22 -12.37
C LEU A 381 9.71 -5.94 -13.48
N PHE A 382 9.20 -7.00 -14.12
CA PHE A 382 8.15 -6.89 -15.13
C PHE A 382 6.86 -6.31 -14.55
N SER A 383 6.43 -6.79 -13.38
CA SER A 383 5.26 -6.29 -12.65
C SER A 383 5.36 -4.79 -12.35
N GLY A 384 6.51 -4.30 -11.87
CA GLY A 384 6.74 -2.87 -11.65
C GLY A 384 6.63 -2.06 -12.93
N ILE A 385 7.18 -2.55 -14.04
CA ILE A 385 7.07 -1.87 -15.34
C ILE A 385 5.62 -1.82 -15.81
N VAL A 386 4.87 -2.93 -15.69
CA VAL A 386 3.44 -2.98 -15.99
C VAL A 386 2.66 -2.01 -15.12
N ALA A 387 2.94 -1.93 -13.82
CA ALA A 387 2.30 -0.98 -12.92
C ALA A 387 2.56 0.47 -13.35
N CYS A 388 3.79 0.81 -13.73
CA CYS A 388 4.12 2.12 -14.29
C CYS A 388 3.32 2.43 -15.57
N ILE A 389 3.27 1.49 -16.51
CA ILE A 389 2.50 1.61 -17.76
C ILE A 389 1.01 1.84 -17.45
N ALA A 390 0.44 1.03 -16.55
CA ALA A 390 -0.94 1.14 -16.11
C ALA A 390 -1.24 2.55 -15.59
N TYR A 391 -0.38 3.08 -14.71
CA TYR A 391 -0.50 4.45 -14.21
C TYR A 391 -0.38 5.50 -15.33
N ARG A 392 0.58 5.36 -16.24
CA ARG A 392 0.76 6.30 -17.36
C ARG A 392 -0.42 6.32 -18.32
N LEU A 393 -0.99 5.16 -18.64
CA LEU A 393 -2.20 5.05 -19.47
C LEU A 393 -3.38 5.77 -18.80
N LEU A 394 -3.53 5.60 -17.49
CA LEU A 394 -4.57 6.28 -16.71
C LEU A 394 -4.43 7.81 -16.74
N VAL A 395 -3.19 8.31 -16.62
CA VAL A 395 -2.90 9.76 -16.64
C VAL A 395 -3.09 10.35 -18.04
N THR A 396 -2.56 9.70 -19.07
CA THR A 396 -2.61 10.17 -20.47
C THR A 396 -4.01 10.03 -21.11
N GLY A 397 -4.77 8.98 -20.77
CA GLY A 397 -6.15 8.83 -21.22
C GLY A 397 -7.06 9.98 -20.77
N LYS A 398 -6.79 10.57 -19.58
CA LYS A 398 -7.51 11.75 -19.09
C LYS A 398 -7.25 13.02 -19.88
N THR A 399 -6.03 13.20 -20.41
CA THR A 399 -5.71 14.39 -21.20
C THR A 399 -6.39 14.33 -22.56
N SER A 400 -6.33 13.18 -23.25
CA SER A 400 -6.96 13.02 -24.57
C SER A 400 -8.48 13.11 -24.55
N ALA A 401 -9.14 12.66 -23.48
CA ALA A 401 -10.60 12.78 -23.34
C ALA A 401 -11.09 14.23 -23.10
N ARG A 402 -10.21 15.14 -22.66
CA ARG A 402 -10.54 16.56 -22.47
C ARG A 402 -10.35 17.39 -23.73
N ASP A 403 -9.44 17.01 -24.61
CA ASP A 403 -9.12 17.74 -25.84
C ASP A 403 -10.02 17.35 -27.02
N GLY A 404 -10.82 16.28 -26.87
CA GLY A 404 -11.75 15.77 -27.89
C GLY A 404 -13.22 16.20 -27.71
N ILE A 405 -13.49 17.17 -26.82
CA ILE A 405 -14.77 17.85 -26.62
C ILE A 405 -14.51 19.34 -26.82
#